data_AF-A0A9D7C6D4-F1
#
_entry.id   AF-A0A9D7C6D4-F1
#
_cell.length_a   1.000
_cell.length_b   1.000
_cell.length_c   1.000
_cell.angle_alpha   90.00
_cell.angle_beta   90.00
_cell.angle_gamma   90.00
#
_symmetry.space_group_name_H-M   'P 1'
#
loop_
_entity.id
_entity.type
_entity.pdbx_description
1 polymer ?
#
loop_
_entity_poly.entity_id
_entity_poly.type
_entity_poly.pdbx_seq_one_letter_code
_entity_poly.pdbx_strand_id
1 'polypeptide(L)'
;MRNQWILRVAFMAFVILTGFITPGVVYAQERIPIETPETVDQRDKMAWKDYNQDVYSRYEKIMSQVDRMKRQMVDKKMDNPQFRKSLNKFEANATALHERMKNAENIAPENQDAYRKKMRSELQKLGKDYNKLMNRWEKMNA
;
A
#
# COMPACT_ATOMS: atom_id res chain seq x y z
N MET A 1 -4.92 37.08 -28.78
CA MET A 1 -3.94 36.08 -29.28
C MET A 1 -2.64 36.22 -28.50
N ARG A 2 -2.27 35.21 -27.69
CA ARG A 2 -0.94 34.57 -27.66
C ARG A 2 -0.85 33.69 -26.41
N ASN A 3 -0.95 32.39 -26.68
CA ASN A 3 -0.58 31.30 -25.80
C ASN A 3 0.89 31.44 -25.39
N GLN A 4 1.19 31.18 -24.12
CA GLN A 4 2.47 30.61 -23.73
C GLN A 4 2.26 29.52 -22.68
N TRP A 5 2.39 28.29 -23.17
CA TRP A 5 2.70 27.09 -22.42
C TRP A 5 4.09 27.20 -21.80
N ILE A 6 4.24 26.86 -20.51
CA ILE A 6 5.50 26.29 -19.99
C ILE A 6 5.15 25.11 -19.09
N LEU A 7 5.64 23.94 -19.52
CA LEU A 7 5.64 22.68 -18.81
C LEU A 7 6.24 22.83 -17.41
N ARG A 8 5.60 22.23 -16.40
CA ARG A 8 6.30 21.80 -15.18
C ARG A 8 6.31 20.27 -15.16
N VAL A 9 7.38 19.72 -15.74
CA VAL A 9 7.83 18.36 -15.46
C VAL A 9 8.45 18.40 -14.07
N ALA A 10 7.68 18.04 -13.05
CA ALA A 10 8.24 17.76 -11.74
C ALA A 10 8.81 16.33 -11.79
N PHE A 11 10.13 16.24 -11.85
CA PHE A 11 10.89 15.01 -11.66
C PHE A 11 10.46 14.36 -10.33
N MET A 12 9.85 13.17 -10.42
CA MET A 12 9.70 12.29 -9.26
C MET A 12 11.09 11.91 -8.75
N ALA A 13 11.39 12.31 -7.52
CA ALA A 13 12.51 11.78 -6.78
C ALA A 13 12.27 10.29 -6.49
N PHE A 14 12.76 9.43 -7.38
CA PHE A 14 12.88 8.01 -7.16
C PHE A 14 14.08 7.81 -6.23
N VAL A 15 13.86 7.77 -4.91
CA VAL A 15 14.89 7.36 -3.96
C VAL A 15 15.03 5.84 -4.07
N ILE A 16 15.87 5.38 -5.00
CA ILE A 16 16.42 4.02 -4.99
C ILE A 16 17.52 4.04 -3.93
N LEU A 17 17.21 3.61 -2.72
CA LEU A 17 18.24 3.31 -1.71
C LEU A 17 18.95 2.02 -2.14
N THR A 18 20.12 2.19 -2.73
CA THR A 18 21.10 1.14 -2.96
C THR A 18 21.55 0.57 -1.61
N GLY A 19 21.48 -0.75 -1.49
CA GLY A 19 21.88 -1.47 -0.29
C GLY A 19 23.40 -1.42 -0.10
N PHE A 20 23.82 -0.90 1.05
CA PHE A 20 25.08 -1.25 1.69
C PHE A 20 24.79 -2.18 2.87
N ILE A 21 25.47 -3.33 2.86
CA ILE A 21 25.37 -4.42 3.83
C ILE A 21 25.99 -3.96 5.16
N THR A 22 25.19 -3.89 6.22
CA THR A 22 25.64 -3.83 7.61
C THR A 22 24.81 -4.82 8.45
N PRO A 23 25.41 -5.67 9.29
CA PRO A 23 24.68 -6.53 10.19
C PRO A 23 24.27 -5.70 11.42
N GLY A 24 23.03 -5.23 11.43
CA GLY A 24 22.50 -4.41 12.52
C GLY A 24 21.44 -3.38 12.12
N VAL A 25 20.96 -3.40 10.87
CA VAL A 25 19.90 -2.47 10.46
C VAL A 25 18.57 -2.94 11.04
N VAL A 26 18.09 -2.23 12.06
CA VAL A 26 16.65 -2.13 12.32
C VAL A 26 16.06 -1.53 11.06
N TYR A 27 15.59 -2.37 10.13
CA TYR A 27 14.93 -1.92 8.91
C TYR A 27 13.69 -1.16 9.35
N ALA A 28 13.76 0.18 9.28
CA ALA A 28 12.66 1.07 9.58
C ALA A 28 11.45 0.63 8.76
N GLN A 29 10.41 0.17 9.44
CA GLN A 29 9.25 -0.42 8.79
C GLN A 29 8.43 0.73 8.19
N GLU A 30 8.51 0.90 6.87
CA GLU A 30 7.92 2.07 6.18
C GLU A 30 6.39 2.12 6.33
N ARG A 31 5.89 3.30 6.71
CA ARG A 31 4.46 3.62 6.69
C ARG A 31 3.97 3.78 5.27
N ILE A 32 2.69 3.51 5.04
CA ILE A 32 2.07 3.87 3.76
C ILE A 32 1.67 5.34 3.85
N PRO A 33 2.19 6.21 2.97
CA PRO A 33 1.78 7.61 2.93
C PRO A 33 0.30 7.72 2.60
N ILE A 34 -0.39 8.63 3.28
CA ILE A 34 -1.77 9.00 2.97
C ILE A 34 -1.78 9.63 1.56
N GLU A 35 -2.68 9.18 0.70
CA GLU A 35 -2.79 9.71 -0.67
C GLU A 35 -3.19 11.20 -0.63
N THR A 36 -2.42 12.04 -1.32
CA THR A 36 -2.79 13.44 -1.57
C THR A 36 -3.76 13.53 -2.75
N PRO A 37 -4.56 14.60 -2.89
CA PRO A 37 -5.42 14.81 -4.05
C PRO A 37 -4.69 14.70 -5.39
N GLU A 38 -3.45 15.18 -5.45
CA GLU A 38 -2.59 15.09 -6.64
C GLU A 38 -2.22 13.63 -6.99
N THR A 39 -1.84 12.82 -6.00
CA THR A 39 -1.55 11.39 -6.25
C THR A 39 -2.79 10.56 -6.60
N VAL A 40 -3.98 11.04 -6.22
CA VAL A 40 -5.25 10.42 -6.62
C VAL A 40 -5.54 10.75 -8.08
N ASP A 41 -5.41 12.01 -8.47
CA ASP A 41 -5.64 12.48 -9.84
C ASP A 41 -4.67 11.85 -10.85
N GLN A 42 -3.38 11.73 -10.49
CA GLN A 42 -2.40 11.04 -11.32
C GLN A 42 -2.79 9.57 -11.56
N ARG A 43 -3.28 8.87 -10.54
CA ARG A 43 -3.75 7.47 -10.66
C ARG A 43 -5.02 7.33 -11.47
N ASP A 44 -5.92 8.30 -11.41
CA ASP A 44 -7.13 8.35 -12.24
C ASP A 44 -6.82 8.56 -13.72
N LYS A 45 -5.62 9.03 -14.06
CA LYS A 45 -5.16 9.22 -15.44
C LYS A 45 -4.33 8.06 -15.99
N MET A 46 -3.93 7.10 -15.15
CA MET A 46 -3.15 5.94 -15.58
C MET A 46 -3.96 5.06 -16.53
N ALA A 47 -3.28 4.33 -17.42
CA ALA A 47 -3.93 3.24 -18.15
C ALA A 47 -4.41 2.17 -17.16
N TRP A 48 -5.46 1.44 -17.52
CA TRP A 48 -6.05 0.41 -16.64
C TRP A 48 -5.02 -0.62 -16.15
N LYS A 49 -4.19 -1.10 -17.08
CA LYS A 49 -3.11 -2.05 -16.80
C LYS A 49 -2.10 -1.50 -15.79
N ASP A 50 -1.67 -0.25 -15.97
CA ASP A 50 -0.70 0.40 -15.09
C ASP A 50 -1.27 0.66 -13.70
N TYR A 51 -2.55 1.07 -13.64
CA TYR A 51 -3.27 1.22 -12.38
C TYR A 51 -3.36 -0.10 -11.61
N ASN A 52 -3.70 -1.21 -12.29
CA ASN A 52 -3.74 -2.52 -11.66
C ASN A 52 -2.36 -2.90 -11.13
N GLN A 53 -1.30 -2.70 -11.93
CA GLN A 53 0.06 -2.98 -11.51
C GLN A 53 0.51 -2.15 -10.30
N ASP A 54 0.14 -0.86 -10.22
CA ASP A 54 0.39 -0.01 -9.03
C ASP A 54 -0.29 -0.60 -7.79
N VAL A 55 -1.58 -0.95 -7.91
CA VAL A 55 -2.35 -1.52 -6.78
C VAL A 55 -1.75 -2.86 -6.33
N TYR A 56 -1.39 -3.75 -7.27
CA TYR A 56 -0.69 -5.01 -6.97
C TYR A 56 0.62 -4.77 -6.23
N SER A 57 1.46 -3.86 -6.74
CA SER A 57 2.77 -3.58 -6.15
C SER A 57 2.66 -3.04 -4.72
N ARG A 58 1.67 -2.17 -4.48
CA ARG A 58 1.39 -1.64 -3.14
C ARG A 58 0.86 -2.72 -2.21
N TYR A 59 -0.07 -3.55 -2.67
CA TYR A 59 -0.59 -4.68 -1.91
C TYR A 59 0.53 -5.62 -1.45
N GLU A 60 1.39 -6.07 -2.37
CA GLU A 60 2.53 -6.95 -2.09
C GLU A 60 3.49 -6.35 -1.05
N LYS A 61 3.82 -5.06 -1.19
CA LYS A 61 4.69 -4.37 -0.22
C LYS A 61 4.12 -4.44 1.19
N ILE A 62 2.82 -4.16 1.35
CA ILE A 62 2.13 -4.18 2.64
C ILE A 62 2.09 -5.60 3.21
N MET A 63 1.71 -6.59 2.40
CA MET A 63 1.66 -8.00 2.81
C MET A 63 3.03 -8.47 3.29
N SER A 64 4.10 -8.17 2.55
CA SER A 64 5.45 -8.53 2.95
C SER A 64 5.85 -7.96 4.32
N GLN A 65 5.42 -6.72 4.63
CA GLN A 65 5.69 -6.07 5.91
C GLN A 65 4.90 -6.72 7.04
N VAL A 66 3.64 -7.07 6.80
CA VAL A 66 2.79 -7.77 7.77
C VAL A 66 3.31 -9.19 8.04
N ASP A 67 3.75 -9.91 7.03
CA ASP A 67 4.34 -11.25 7.20
C ASP A 67 5.63 -11.21 8.02
N ARG A 68 6.42 -10.13 7.90
CA ARG A 68 7.58 -9.92 8.78
C ARG A 68 7.15 -9.69 10.23
N MET A 69 6.13 -8.87 10.48
CA MET A 69 5.59 -8.68 11.84
C MET A 69 5.07 -10.00 12.42
N LYS A 70 4.33 -10.79 11.63
CA LYS A 70 3.80 -12.09 12.06
C LYS A 70 4.90 -13.06 12.46
N ARG A 71 5.98 -13.16 11.67
CA ARG A 71 7.14 -13.99 12.01
C ARG A 71 7.80 -13.52 13.31
N GLN A 72 8.07 -12.22 13.43
CA GLN A 72 8.69 -11.66 14.64
C GLN A 72 7.81 -11.83 15.89
N MET A 73 6.47 -11.78 15.77
CA MET A 73 5.55 -12.11 16.87
C MET A 73 5.75 -13.54 17.36
N VAL A 74 5.81 -14.51 16.43
CA VAL A 74 5.99 -15.94 16.74
C VAL A 74 7.36 -16.18 17.35
N ASP A 75 8.42 -15.66 16.73
CA ASP A 75 9.80 -15.85 17.17
C ASP A 75 10.05 -15.31 18.58
N LYS A 76 9.49 -14.13 18.88
CA LYS A 76 9.59 -13.49 20.20
C LYS A 76 8.55 -13.99 21.20
N LYS A 77 7.70 -14.95 20.82
CA LYS A 77 6.57 -15.48 21.62
C LYS A 77 5.68 -14.36 22.18
N MET A 78 5.48 -13.28 21.41
CA MET A 78 4.64 -12.18 21.82
C MET A 78 3.18 -12.55 21.62
N ASP A 79 2.37 -12.47 22.68
CA ASP A 79 0.91 -12.53 22.57
C ASP A 79 0.31 -11.19 22.97
N ASN A 80 -0.40 -10.58 22.02
CA ASN A 80 -1.07 -9.32 22.25
C ASN A 80 -2.46 -9.35 21.61
N PRO A 81 -3.54 -9.41 22.41
CA PRO A 81 -4.91 -9.47 21.90
C PRO A 81 -5.29 -8.28 21.01
N GLN A 82 -4.75 -7.09 21.30
CA GLN A 82 -5.01 -5.88 20.52
C GLN A 82 -4.31 -5.92 19.15
N PHE A 83 -3.10 -6.47 19.09
CA PHE A 83 -2.40 -6.73 17.83
C PHE A 83 -3.17 -7.75 17.00
N ARG A 84 -3.54 -8.90 17.58
CA ARG A 84 -4.32 -9.96 16.90
C ARG A 84 -5.64 -9.43 16.35
N LYS A 85 -6.39 -8.63 17.13
CA LYS A 85 -7.62 -7.99 16.65
C LYS A 85 -7.37 -7.08 15.45
N SER A 86 -6.30 -6.31 15.45
CA SER A 86 -5.92 -5.45 14.32
C SER A 86 -5.43 -6.25 13.12
N LEU A 87 -4.70 -7.33 13.34
CA LEU A 87 -4.24 -8.24 12.30
C LEU A 87 -5.41 -8.92 11.59
N ASN A 88 -6.37 -9.47 12.34
CA ASN A 88 -7.56 -10.11 11.75
C ASN A 88 -8.36 -9.14 10.87
N LYS A 89 -8.49 -7.86 11.30
CA LYS A 89 -9.17 -6.83 10.50
C LYS A 89 -8.38 -6.50 9.24
N PHE A 90 -7.05 -6.39 9.35
CA PHE A 90 -6.18 -6.21 8.21
C PHE A 90 -6.32 -7.37 7.21
N GLU A 91 -6.27 -8.62 7.66
CA GLU A 91 -6.36 -9.83 6.82
C GLU A 91 -7.72 -9.93 6.10
N ALA A 92 -8.82 -9.55 6.77
CA ALA A 92 -10.14 -9.48 6.13
C ALA A 92 -10.17 -8.46 4.98
N ASN A 93 -9.62 -7.26 5.19
CA ASN A 93 -9.55 -6.24 4.15
C ASN A 93 -8.53 -6.58 3.05
N ALA A 94 -7.44 -7.27 3.39
CA ALA A 94 -6.45 -7.76 2.44
C ALA A 94 -7.06 -8.81 1.50
N THR A 95 -7.88 -9.71 2.05
CA THR A 95 -8.60 -10.74 1.28
C THR A 95 -9.57 -10.09 0.30
N ALA A 96 -10.39 -9.13 0.77
CA ALA A 96 -11.34 -8.42 -0.08
C ALA A 96 -10.65 -7.71 -1.27
N LEU A 97 -9.53 -7.02 -1.00
CA LEU A 97 -8.77 -6.36 -2.07
C LEU A 97 -8.15 -7.37 -3.04
N HIS A 98 -7.60 -8.47 -2.52
CA HIS A 98 -7.01 -9.52 -3.35
C HIS A 98 -8.03 -10.16 -4.30
N GLU A 99 -9.21 -10.50 -3.79
CA GLU A 99 -10.32 -11.01 -4.62
C GLU A 99 -10.73 -10.02 -5.70
N ARG A 100 -10.74 -8.72 -5.38
CA ARG A 100 -11.01 -7.69 -6.38
C ARG A 100 -9.91 -7.62 -7.43
N MET A 101 -8.64 -7.60 -7.02
CA MET A 101 -7.51 -7.55 -7.94
C MET A 101 -7.49 -8.74 -8.93
N LYS A 102 -7.86 -9.95 -8.50
CA LYS A 102 -7.96 -11.13 -9.37
C LYS A 102 -8.97 -10.98 -10.51
N ASN A 103 -10.01 -10.18 -10.30
CA ASN A 103 -11.07 -9.96 -11.29
C ASN A 103 -10.78 -8.74 -12.19
N ALA A 104 -9.74 -7.97 -11.91
CA ALA A 104 -9.46 -6.69 -12.56
C ALA A 104 -9.06 -6.83 -14.05
N GLU A 105 -8.51 -7.96 -14.46
CA GLU A 105 -8.09 -8.21 -15.86
C GLU A 105 -9.28 -8.37 -16.82
N ASN A 106 -10.44 -8.80 -16.31
CA ASN A 106 -11.63 -9.13 -17.11
C ASN A 106 -12.69 -8.01 -17.10
N ILE A 107 -12.33 -6.80 -16.69
CA ILE A 107 -13.26 -5.67 -16.58
C ILE A 107 -13.39 -4.95 -17.92
N ALA A 108 -14.62 -4.91 -18.44
CA ALA A 108 -14.97 -4.15 -19.64
C ALA A 108 -14.63 -2.66 -19.47
N PRO A 109 -14.14 -1.96 -20.52
CA PRO A 109 -13.67 -0.58 -20.45
C PRO A 109 -14.64 0.40 -19.76
N GLU A 110 -15.93 0.31 -20.07
CA GLU A 110 -16.99 1.14 -19.51
C GLU A 110 -17.18 0.99 -17.99
N ASN A 111 -16.70 -0.11 -17.42
CA ASN A 111 -16.78 -0.41 -15.99
C ASN A 111 -15.48 -0.11 -15.23
N GLN A 112 -14.38 0.19 -15.92
CA GLN A 112 -13.06 0.36 -15.32
C GLN A 112 -13.02 1.50 -14.30
N ASP A 113 -13.67 2.63 -14.57
CA ASP A 113 -13.70 3.77 -13.65
C ASP A 113 -14.40 3.46 -12.33
N ALA A 114 -15.55 2.77 -12.39
CA ALA A 114 -16.27 2.33 -11.20
C ALA A 114 -15.42 1.32 -10.41
N TYR A 115 -14.71 0.44 -11.11
CA TYR A 115 -13.83 -0.56 -10.50
C TYR A 115 -12.61 0.06 -9.84
N ARG A 116 -11.97 1.05 -10.49
CA ARG A 116 -10.86 1.85 -9.97
C ARG A 116 -11.24 2.51 -8.64
N LYS A 117 -12.42 3.12 -8.57
CA LYS A 117 -12.93 3.73 -7.32
C LYS A 117 -13.07 2.70 -6.18
N LYS A 118 -13.56 1.50 -6.50
CA LYS A 118 -13.69 0.40 -5.52
C LYS A 118 -12.33 -0.10 -5.03
N MET A 119 -11.41 -0.42 -5.94
CA MET A 119 -10.05 -0.86 -5.60
C MET A 119 -9.31 0.19 -4.77
N ARG A 120 -9.43 1.48 -5.12
CA ARG A 120 -8.87 2.58 -4.32
C ARG A 120 -9.42 2.58 -2.89
N SER A 121 -10.75 2.49 -2.74
CA SER A 121 -11.37 2.50 -1.42
C SER A 121 -10.88 1.34 -0.55
N GLU A 122 -10.76 0.15 -1.13
CA GLU A 122 -10.24 -1.04 -0.44
C GLU A 122 -8.76 -0.90 -0.08
N LEU A 123 -7.91 -0.40 -0.99
CA LEU A 123 -6.50 -0.15 -0.73
C LEU A 123 -6.29 0.92 0.35
N GLN A 124 -7.14 1.96 0.39
CA GLN A 124 -7.11 2.96 1.46
C GLN A 124 -7.52 2.37 2.82
N LYS A 125 -8.54 1.50 2.85
CA LYS A 125 -8.92 0.77 4.08
C LYS A 125 -7.78 -0.13 4.56
N LEU A 126 -7.19 -0.89 3.65
CA LEU A 126 -6.05 -1.74 3.92
C LEU A 126 -4.88 -0.95 4.49
N GLY A 127 -4.56 0.20 3.89
CA GLY A 127 -3.46 1.03 4.36
C GLY A 127 -3.70 1.67 5.72
N LYS A 128 -4.95 2.04 6.04
CA LYS A 128 -5.32 2.50 7.41
C LYS A 128 -5.15 1.39 8.44
N ASP A 129 -5.56 0.17 8.11
CA ASP A 129 -5.42 -0.98 9.02
C ASP A 129 -3.95 -1.39 9.18
N TYR A 130 -3.15 -1.35 8.12
CA TYR A 130 -1.69 -1.52 8.18
C TYR A 130 -1.04 -0.49 9.09
N ASN A 131 -1.33 0.81 8.91
CA ASN A 131 -0.76 1.86 9.77
C ASN A 131 -1.18 1.69 11.24
N LYS A 132 -2.41 1.21 11.49
CA LYS A 132 -2.85 0.86 12.84
C LYS A 132 -2.09 -0.33 13.41
N LEU A 133 -1.86 -1.37 12.60
CA LEU A 133 -1.05 -2.53 12.98
C LEU A 133 0.38 -2.12 13.30
N MET A 134 0.98 -1.28 12.46
CA MET A 134 2.33 -0.74 12.64
C MET A 134 2.47 0.02 13.96
N ASN A 135 1.54 0.94 14.25
CA ASN A 135 1.56 1.68 15.52
C ASN A 135 1.50 0.75 16.75
N ARG A 136 0.79 -0.38 16.64
CA ARG A 136 0.75 -1.36 17.73
C ARG A 136 2.04 -2.16 17.83
N TRP A 137 2.59 -2.55 16.68
CA TRP A 137 3.87 -3.23 16.58
C TRP A 137 5.00 -2.39 17.21
N GLU A 138 5.09 -1.12 16.82
CA GLU A 138 6.06 -0.17 17.39
C GLU A 138 5.91 -0.06 18.91
N LYS A 139 4.69 0.10 19.42
CA LYS A 139 4.43 0.18 20.87
C LYS A 139 4.79 -1.08 21.66
N MET A 140 4.84 -2.24 21.01
CA MET A 140 5.24 -3.50 21.64
C MET A 140 6.76 -3.72 21.61
N ASN A 141 7.48 -3.04 20.71
CA ASN A 141 8.93 -3.17 20.54
C ASN A 141 9.71 -1.92 20.99
N ALA A 142 9.01 -0.86 21.43
CA ALA A 142 9.59 0.31 22.10
C ALA A 142 9.87 -0.03 23.56
#